data_AF-A0A371MRN5-F1
#
_entry.id   AF-A0A371MRN5-F1
#
_cell.length_a   1.000
_cell.length_b   1.000
_cell.length_c   1.000
_cell.angle_alpha   90.00
_cell.angle_beta   90.00
_cell.angle_gamma   90.00
#
_symmetry.space_group_name_H-M   'P 1'
#
loop_
_entity.id
_entity.type
_entity.pdbx_description
1 polymer ?
#
loop_
_entity_poly.entity_id
_entity_poly.type
_entity_poly.pdbx_seq_one_letter_code
_entity_poly.pdbx_strand_id
1 'polypeptide(L)'
;MFEVEVKLRAAHDAIRPALVEADAVFVERVTQADTYYDAPHRDFAETDEALRLRRETRESDVEGELDRRSDDDPAQADQGAATTKLTYKGPLVDADSKTRE
;
A
#
# COMPACT_ATOMS: atom_id res chain seq x y z
N MET A 1 10.22 -0.59 -17.63
CA MET A 1 9.91 0.72 -17.01
C MET A 1 10.47 0.67 -15.60
N PHE A 2 11.26 1.65 -15.19
CA PHE A 2 11.79 1.72 -13.82
C PHE A 2 10.93 2.67 -13.00
N GLU A 3 10.64 2.28 -11.76
CA GLU A 3 10.06 3.17 -10.76
C GLU A 3 11.20 3.71 -9.89
N VAL A 4 11.23 5.01 -9.66
CA VAL A 4 12.21 5.68 -8.80
C VAL A 4 11.43 6.42 -7.72
N GLU A 5 11.68 6.08 -6.46
CA GLU A 5 10.99 6.64 -5.29
C GLU A 5 12.01 7.11 -4.26
N VAL A 6 11.69 8.23 -3.57
CA VAL A 6 12.45 8.71 -2.40
C VAL A 6 11.49 8.93 -1.25
N LYS A 7 11.74 8.27 -0.11
CA LYS A 7 10.97 8.45 1.13
C LYS A 7 11.68 9.43 2.05
N LEU A 8 10.96 10.45 2.49
CA LEU A 8 11.46 11.49 3.37
C LEU A 8 10.53 11.60 4.58
N ARG A 9 11.11 11.85 5.76
CA ARG A 9 10.31 12.31 6.90
C ARG A 9 9.79 13.71 6.60
N ALA A 10 8.52 13.95 6.85
CA ALA A 10 7.90 15.23 6.56
C ALA A 10 6.81 15.63 7.56
N ALA A 11 6.63 16.94 7.73
CA ALA A 11 5.49 17.52 8.44
C ALA A 11 4.32 17.69 7.45
N HIS A 12 3.26 16.91 7.63
CA HIS A 12 2.13 16.87 6.68
C HIS A 12 1.43 18.23 6.54
N ASP A 13 1.30 18.98 7.63
CA ASP A 13 0.66 20.30 7.63
C ASP A 13 1.42 21.33 6.78
N ALA A 14 2.75 21.21 6.70
CA ALA A 14 3.58 22.06 5.86
C ALA A 14 3.62 21.59 4.40
N ILE A 15 3.54 20.27 4.15
CA ILE A 15 3.56 19.72 2.79
C ILE A 15 2.29 20.06 2.02
N ARG A 16 1.12 20.01 2.64
CA ARG A 16 -0.16 20.24 1.96
C ARG A 16 -0.22 21.58 1.20
N PRO A 17 0.12 22.74 1.80
CA PRO A 17 0.14 24.00 1.06
C PRO A 17 1.27 24.05 0.02
N ALA A 18 2.44 23.48 0.31
CA ALA A 18 3.55 23.44 -0.65
C ALA A 18 3.20 22.63 -1.93
N LEU A 19 2.43 21.55 -1.80
CA LEU A 19 1.92 20.80 -2.95
C LEU A 19 0.96 21.64 -3.81
N VAL A 20 0.12 22.47 -3.18
CA VAL A 20 -0.78 23.39 -3.90
C VAL A 20 0.02 24.46 -4.64
N GLU A 21 1.04 25.05 -3.98
CA GLU A 21 1.93 26.04 -4.61
C GLU A 21 2.74 25.45 -5.77
N ALA A 22 3.04 24.14 -5.72
CA ALA A 22 3.71 23.42 -6.79
C ALA A 22 2.75 22.89 -7.88
N ASP A 23 1.47 23.32 -7.89
CA ASP A 23 0.44 22.86 -8.83
C ASP A 23 0.26 21.33 -8.87
N ALA A 24 0.47 20.65 -7.74
CA ALA A 24 0.30 19.20 -7.66
C ALA A 24 -1.20 18.83 -7.79
N VAL A 25 -1.47 17.81 -8.61
CA VAL A 25 -2.83 17.27 -8.79
C VAL A 25 -3.10 16.19 -7.74
N PHE A 26 -4.16 16.37 -6.96
CA PHE A 26 -4.66 15.30 -6.09
C PHE A 26 -5.27 14.18 -6.94
N VAL A 27 -4.78 12.96 -6.78
CA VAL A 27 -5.27 11.79 -7.51
C VAL A 27 -6.33 11.05 -6.69
N GLU A 28 -5.97 10.58 -5.50
CA GLU A 28 -6.87 9.82 -4.64
C GLU A 28 -6.37 9.77 -3.19
N ARG A 29 -7.24 9.34 -2.28
CA ARG A 29 -6.87 8.93 -0.92
C ARG A 29 -7.08 7.43 -0.78
N VAL A 30 -6.02 6.74 -0.36
CA VAL A 30 -6.02 5.29 -0.12
C VAL A 30 -5.59 5.02 1.31
N THR A 31 -6.32 4.14 2.00
CA THR A 31 -5.87 3.56 3.26
C THR A 31 -5.24 2.20 2.97
N GLN A 32 -3.99 2.01 3.39
CA GLN A 32 -3.25 0.77 3.21
C GLN A 32 -2.91 0.18 4.59
N ALA A 33 -3.31 -1.07 4.82
CA ALA A 33 -2.92 -1.85 5.99
C ALA A 33 -2.01 -3.01 5.55
N ASP A 34 -0.78 -3.03 6.05
CA ASP A 34 0.22 -4.04 5.73
C ASP A 34 0.38 -5.03 6.88
N THR A 35 0.27 -6.32 6.57
CA THR A 35 0.66 -7.41 7.47
C THR A 35 1.93 -8.05 6.91
N TYR A 36 3.01 -8.02 7.70
CA TYR A 36 4.28 -8.66 7.35
C TYR A 36 4.34 -10.06 7.92
N TYR A 37 4.91 -10.97 7.14
CA TYR A 37 5.14 -12.36 7.52
C TYR A 37 6.61 -12.69 7.42
N ASP A 38 7.06 -13.54 8.33
CA ASP A 38 8.40 -14.10 8.32
C ASP A 38 8.37 -15.57 7.88
N ALA A 39 9.52 -16.08 7.43
CA ALA A 39 9.65 -17.48 7.08
C ALA A 39 9.97 -18.33 8.32
N PRO A 40 9.43 -19.56 8.44
CA PRO A 40 9.70 -20.42 9.60
C PRO A 40 11.12 -20.98 9.63
N HIS A 41 11.88 -20.83 8.54
CA HIS A 41 13.18 -21.48 8.34
C HIS A 41 14.32 -20.52 7.98
N ARG A 42 14.05 -19.20 7.92
CA ARG A 42 15.05 -18.14 7.71
C ARG A 42 14.51 -16.81 8.22
N ASP A 43 15.39 -15.95 8.70
CA ASP A 43 15.06 -14.59 9.11
C ASP A 43 15.18 -13.66 7.89
N PHE A 44 14.06 -13.10 7.45
CA PHE A 44 14.06 -12.17 6.30
C PHE A 44 14.85 -10.88 6.55
N ALA A 45 15.07 -10.48 7.81
CA ALA A 45 15.84 -9.27 8.10
C ALA A 45 17.32 -9.43 7.74
N GLU A 46 17.89 -10.65 7.79
CA GLU A 46 19.30 -10.90 7.48
C GLU A 46 19.68 -10.56 6.04
N THR A 47 18.73 -10.64 5.12
CA THR A 47 18.92 -10.42 3.67
C THR A 47 18.12 -9.23 3.15
N ASP A 48 17.54 -8.41 4.05
CA ASP A 48 16.61 -7.32 3.73
C ASP A 48 15.42 -7.77 2.85
N GLU A 49 14.98 -9.01 3.03
CA GLU A 49 13.78 -9.59 2.42
C GLU A 49 12.51 -9.14 3.16
N ALA A 50 11.36 -9.23 2.49
CA ALA A 50 10.07 -9.05 3.16
C ALA A 50 8.93 -9.73 2.39
N LEU A 51 8.02 -10.39 3.11
CA LEU A 51 6.72 -10.82 2.59
C LEU A 51 5.63 -10.00 3.26
N ARG A 52 4.72 -9.41 2.46
CA ARG A 52 3.56 -8.70 3.00
C ARG A 52 2.27 -9.00 2.25
N LEU A 53 1.18 -9.00 3.00
CA LEU A 53 -0.17 -8.80 2.48
C LEU A 53 -0.57 -7.35 2.74
N ARG A 54 -0.96 -6.64 1.69
CA ARG A 54 -1.46 -5.26 1.76
C ARG A 54 -2.94 -5.25 1.45
N ARG A 55 -3.76 -4.79 2.39
CA ARG A 55 -5.17 -4.46 2.14
C ARG A 55 -5.28 -2.97 1.82
N GLU A 56 -5.85 -2.64 0.67
CA GLU A 56 -6.08 -1.26 0.22
C GLU A 56 -7.58 -0.96 0.14
N THR A 57 -8.01 0.12 0.78
CA THR A 57 -9.37 0.66 0.66
C THR A 57 -9.29 2.08 0.11
N ARG A 58 -10.06 2.36 -0.94
CA ARG A 58 -10.20 3.71 -1.51
C ARG A 58 -11.49 4.35 -1.01
N GLU A 59 -11.51 5.68 -0.93
CA GLU A 59 -12.74 6.40 -0.52
C GLU A 59 -13.93 6.13 -1.45
N SER A 60 -13.67 5.96 -2.75
CA SER A 60 -14.69 5.57 -3.74
C SER A 60 -15.36 4.23 -3.44
N ASP A 61 -14.64 3.31 -2.80
CA ASP A 61 -15.14 1.97 -2.49
C ASP A 61 -16.17 2.03 -1.33
N VAL A 62 -15.99 3.01 -0.42
CA VAL A 62 -16.87 3.24 0.73
C VAL A 62 -18.18 3.90 0.31
N GLU A 63 -18.15 4.81 -0.65
CA GLU A 63 -19.36 5.43 -1.20
C GLU A 63 -20.25 4.40 -1.91
N GLY A 64 -19.65 3.44 -2.61
CA GLY A 64 -20.35 2.32 -3.24
C GLY A 64 -20.94 1.30 -2.25
N GLU A 65 -20.52 1.32 -0.97
CA GLU A 65 -21.10 0.50 0.09
C GLU A 65 -22.39 1.06 0.67
N LEU A 66 -22.47 2.38 0.79
CA LEU A 66 -23.63 3.07 1.35
C LEU A 66 -24.87 3.00 0.43
N ASP A 67 -24.66 2.72 -0.85
CA ASP A 67 -25.73 2.59 -1.86
C ASP A 67 -26.21 1.12 -2.03
N ARG A 68 -25.60 0.15 -1.33
CA ARG A 68 -26.07 -1.25 -1.34
C ARG A 68 -27.32 -1.39 -0.47
N ARG A 69 -28.36 -2.01 -1.01
CA ARG A 69 -29.61 -2.25 -0.27
C ARG A 69 -29.36 -3.31 0.80
N SER A 70 -29.99 -3.15 1.96
CA SER A 70 -29.88 -4.03 3.14
C SER A 70 -30.30 -5.50 2.92
N ASP A 71 -30.78 -5.85 1.73
CA ASP A 71 -31.15 -7.20 1.32
C ASP A 71 -30.03 -7.94 0.54
N ASP A 72 -28.87 -7.31 0.31
CA ASP A 72 -27.73 -7.95 -0.35
C ASP A 72 -27.09 -9.02 0.55
N ASP A 73 -26.77 -10.16 -0.04
CA ASP A 73 -26.17 -11.33 0.61
C ASP A 73 -24.87 -10.93 1.35
N PRO A 74 -24.73 -11.19 2.66
CA PRO A 74 -23.52 -10.87 3.41
C PRO A 74 -22.25 -11.54 2.86
N ALA A 75 -22.38 -12.61 2.06
CA ALA A 75 -21.26 -13.22 1.33
C ALA A 75 -20.77 -12.39 0.13
N GLN A 76 -21.54 -11.40 -0.33
CA GLN A 76 -21.17 -10.46 -1.39
C GLN A 76 -20.62 -9.13 -0.85
N ALA A 77 -20.83 -8.82 0.43
CA ALA A 77 -20.34 -7.58 1.05
C ALA A 77 -18.80 -7.49 1.07
N ASP A 78 -18.10 -8.62 1.13
CA ASP A 78 -16.63 -8.68 1.19
C ASP A 78 -15.95 -8.43 -0.17
N GLN A 79 -16.70 -8.49 -1.28
CA GLN A 79 -16.13 -8.44 -2.64
C GLN A 79 -15.95 -7.02 -3.19
N GLY A 80 -16.51 -6.00 -2.52
CA GLY A 80 -16.50 -4.60 -3.01
C GLY A 80 -15.68 -3.59 -2.20
N ALA A 81 -15.07 -3.98 -1.07
CA ALA A 81 -14.61 -3.02 -0.05
C ALA A 81 -13.09 -2.76 -0.02
N ALA A 82 -12.27 -3.71 -0.48
CA ALA A 82 -10.82 -3.59 -0.42
C ALA A 82 -10.10 -4.51 -1.40
N THR A 83 -9.04 -4.02 -2.04
CA THR A 83 -8.14 -4.86 -2.84
C THR A 83 -7.04 -5.42 -1.93
N THR A 84 -6.76 -6.73 -2.02
CA THR A 84 -5.62 -7.33 -1.32
C THR A 84 -4.48 -7.63 -2.30
N LYS A 85 -3.28 -7.11 -2.02
CA LYS A 85 -2.06 -7.32 -2.80
C LYS A 85 -1.06 -8.14 -2.00
N LEU A 86 -0.54 -9.20 -2.60
CA LEU A 86 0.61 -9.96 -2.09
C LEU A 86 1.89 -9.37 -2.66
N THR A 87 2.88 -9.12 -1.82
CA THR A 87 4.21 -8.68 -2.25
C THR A 87 5.27 -9.51 -1.58
N TYR A 88 6.18 -10.07 -2.37
CA TYR A 88 7.45 -10.60 -1.88
C TYR A 88 8.59 -9.73 -2.43
N LYS A 89 9.38 -9.18 -1.52
CA LYS A 89 10.57 -8.38 -1.76
C LYS A 89 11.75 -9.33 -1.59
N GLY A 90 12.30 -9.82 -2.70
CA GLY A 90 13.45 -10.73 -2.73
C GLY A 90 14.70 -10.13 -2.09
N PRO A 91 15.75 -10.94 -1.92
CA PRO A 91 17.00 -10.51 -1.28
C PRO A 91 17.67 -9.39 -2.07
N LEU A 92 18.46 -8.57 -1.37
CA LEU A 92 19.31 -7.59 -2.04
C LEU A 92 20.36 -8.31 -2.92
N VAL A 93 20.54 -7.80 -4.14
CA VAL A 93 21.60 -8.28 -5.04
C VAL A 93 22.98 -7.86 -4.51
N ASP A 94 23.08 -6.67 -3.92
CA ASP A 94 24.28 -6.10 -3.34
C ASP A 94 23.92 -5.09 -2.23
N ALA A 95 24.91 -4.71 -1.40
CA ALA A 95 24.68 -3.85 -0.24
C ALA A 95 24.51 -2.35 -0.58
N ASP A 96 25.00 -1.92 -1.75
CA ASP A 96 25.05 -0.51 -2.15
C ASP A 96 23.80 -0.09 -2.95
N SER A 97 23.08 -1.06 -3.50
CA SER A 97 21.87 -0.85 -4.29
C SER A 97 20.60 -1.28 -3.57
N LYS A 98 19.45 -0.85 -4.09
CA LYS A 98 18.13 -1.37 -3.68
C LYS A 98 17.59 -2.41 -4.65
N THR A 99 18.45 -2.93 -5.53
CA THR A 99 18.14 -3.95 -6.54
C THR A 99 17.90 -5.29 -5.86
N ARG A 100 16.98 -6.08 -6.41
CA ARG A 100 16.53 -7.37 -5.85
C ARG A 100 16.46 -8.43 -6.93
N GLU A 101 16.66 -9.68 -6.51
CA GLU A 101 16.42 -10.88 -7.34
C GLU A 101 14.93 -11.14 -7.60
#